data_AF-A0A3R8ZLK2-F1
#
_entry.id   AF-A0A3R8ZLK2-F1
#
_cell.length_a   1.000
_cell.length_b   1.000
_cell.length_c   1.000
_cell.angle_alpha   90.00
_cell.angle_beta   90.00
_cell.angle_gamma   90.00
#
_symmetry.space_group_name_H-M   'P 1'
#
loop_
_entity.id
_entity.type
_entity.pdbx_description
1 polymer ?
#
loop_
_entity_poly.entity_id
_entity_poly.type
_entity_poly.pdbx_seq_one_letter_code
_entity_poly.pdbx_strand_id
1 'polypeptide(L)'
;MISYFGPVWAGGQQVDLSHLEPFTLIIQSEKVGKPLRASVTFTNHCFSAKYGEIPHPDGDAVLWDGSKMRTFCPTRYGLSHNLPDVIRSLPDKKVILAAHETTWIYTLTIENPSGPYHLFLTVKRSPKEKRNWQDIDVIVESAYPETRNAPTTTGSWRPFVLVCGEAYLSNPKKPKKRRR
;
A
#
# COMPACT_ATOMS: atom_id res chain seq x y z
N MET A 1 -17.31 -0.27 -17.31
CA MET A 1 -16.39 0.26 -16.28
C MET A 1 -15.26 -0.76 -16.16
N ILE A 2 -13.99 -0.36 -16.26
CA ILE A 2 -12.86 -1.28 -16.14
C ILE A 2 -12.45 -1.27 -14.66
N SER A 3 -12.53 -2.41 -13.99
CA SER A 3 -12.06 -2.57 -12.61
C SER A 3 -10.54 -2.43 -12.53
N TYR A 4 -10.03 -1.86 -11.44
CA TYR A 4 -8.60 -1.65 -11.26
C TYR A 4 -7.83 -2.97 -11.16
N PHE A 5 -8.38 -3.95 -10.44
CA PHE A 5 -7.89 -5.32 -10.46
C PHE A 5 -8.59 -6.13 -11.55
N GLY A 6 -7.82 -6.94 -12.27
CA GLY A 6 -8.38 -7.99 -13.12
C GLY A 6 -9.12 -9.05 -12.29
N PRO A 7 -9.91 -9.93 -12.93
CA PRO A 7 -10.65 -10.96 -12.22
C PRO A 7 -9.69 -11.91 -11.47
N VAL A 8 -10.01 -12.18 -10.21
CA VAL A 8 -9.31 -13.14 -9.36
C VAL A 8 -10.27 -14.28 -9.04
N TRP A 9 -9.83 -15.52 -9.22
CA TRP A 9 -10.61 -16.71 -8.93
C TRP A 9 -10.00 -17.47 -7.77
N ALA A 10 -10.82 -17.81 -6.76
CA ALA A 10 -10.42 -18.61 -5.61
C ALA A 10 -11.62 -19.45 -5.15
N GLY A 11 -11.40 -20.73 -4.83
CA GLY A 11 -12.45 -21.65 -4.40
C GLY A 11 -13.58 -21.81 -5.41
N GLY A 12 -13.28 -21.73 -6.71
CA GLY A 12 -14.28 -21.80 -7.79
C GLY A 12 -15.17 -20.56 -7.93
N GLN A 13 -14.89 -19.48 -7.21
CA GLN A 13 -15.66 -18.23 -7.25
C GLN A 13 -14.77 -17.06 -7.66
N GLN A 14 -15.38 -16.07 -8.31
CA GLN A 14 -14.71 -14.79 -8.55
C GLN A 14 -14.73 -13.96 -7.27
N VAL A 15 -13.54 -13.51 -6.87
CA VAL A 15 -13.34 -12.66 -5.70
C VAL A 15 -13.72 -11.22 -6.05
N ASP A 16 -14.56 -10.59 -5.24
CA ASP A 16 -14.87 -9.16 -5.35
C ASP A 16 -13.73 -8.32 -4.77
N LEU A 17 -13.18 -7.40 -5.55
CA LEU A 17 -12.09 -6.49 -5.17
C LEU A 17 -12.50 -5.01 -5.30
N SER A 18 -13.79 -4.73 -5.41
CA SER A 18 -14.33 -3.38 -5.60
C SER A 18 -13.97 -2.41 -4.47
N HIS A 19 -13.77 -2.91 -3.24
CA HIS A 19 -13.31 -2.11 -2.11
C HIS A 19 -11.85 -1.63 -2.26
N LEU A 20 -11.06 -2.24 -3.15
CA LEU A 20 -9.68 -1.84 -3.43
C LEU A 20 -9.57 -1.01 -4.72
N GLU A 21 -10.67 -0.44 -5.21
CA GLU A 21 -10.63 0.57 -6.26
C GLU A 21 -9.84 1.81 -5.80
N PRO A 22 -8.98 2.38 -6.66
CA PRO A 22 -8.22 3.59 -6.34
C PRO A 22 -9.14 4.75 -5.96
N PHE A 23 -8.69 5.56 -5.00
CA PHE A 23 -9.40 6.76 -4.61
C PHE A 23 -8.44 7.92 -4.37
N THR A 24 -8.97 9.14 -4.34
CA THR A 24 -8.20 10.34 -4.00
C THR A 24 -8.48 10.75 -2.57
N LEU A 25 -7.41 11.06 -1.84
CA LEU A 25 -7.48 11.66 -0.51
C LEU A 25 -6.86 13.06 -0.54
N ILE A 26 -7.48 14.02 0.15
CA ILE A 26 -6.96 15.37 0.28
C ILE A 26 -6.16 15.46 1.58
N ILE A 27 -4.86 15.72 1.46
CA ILE A 27 -3.96 15.92 2.59
C ILE A 27 -3.77 17.42 2.83
N GLN A 28 -4.13 17.90 4.02
CA GLN A 28 -3.79 19.26 4.44
C GLN A 28 -2.31 19.30 4.85
N SER A 29 -1.48 19.97 4.04
CA SER A 29 -0.03 20.02 4.25
C SER A 29 0.43 21.43 4.56
N GLU A 30 0.66 21.71 5.84
CA GLU A 30 1.27 22.97 6.29
C GLU A 30 2.67 23.17 5.69
N LYS A 31 3.45 22.09 5.58
CA LYS A 31 4.80 22.11 5.00
C LYS A 31 4.84 22.60 3.56
N VAL A 32 3.77 22.37 2.79
CA VAL A 32 3.67 22.83 1.39
C VAL A 32 2.85 24.12 1.28
N GLY A 33 2.03 24.43 2.28
CA GLY A 33 1.14 25.60 2.28
C GLY A 33 -0.09 25.44 1.39
N LYS A 34 -0.44 24.21 0.99
CA LYS A 34 -1.66 23.91 0.21
C LYS A 34 -2.15 22.48 0.44
N PRO A 35 -3.42 22.17 0.16
CA PRO A 35 -3.91 20.80 0.08
C PRO A 35 -3.19 20.02 -1.03
N LEU A 36 -2.88 18.75 -0.77
CA LEU A 36 -2.30 17.81 -1.74
C LEU A 36 -3.33 16.74 -2.11
N ARG A 37 -3.50 16.50 -3.42
CA ARG A 37 -4.30 15.38 -3.93
C ARG A 37 -3.44 14.12 -3.94
N ALA A 38 -3.72 13.19 -3.04
CA ALA A 38 -3.04 11.92 -2.93
C ALA A 38 -3.84 10.83 -3.66
N SER A 39 -3.27 10.28 -4.74
CA SER A 39 -3.85 9.11 -5.40
C SER A 39 -3.48 7.85 -4.61
N VAL A 40 -4.48 7.19 -4.02
CA VAL A 40 -4.32 5.95 -3.28
C VAL A 40 -4.52 4.77 -4.21
N THR A 41 -3.57 3.83 -4.20
CA THR A 41 -3.65 2.57 -4.95
C THR A 41 -3.23 1.41 -4.08
N PHE A 42 -3.69 0.21 -4.44
CA PHE A 42 -3.37 -1.04 -3.75
C PHE A 42 -2.61 -1.96 -4.69
N THR A 43 -1.75 -2.81 -4.14
CA THR A 43 -1.15 -3.93 -4.88
C THR A 43 -1.85 -5.24 -4.52
N ASN A 44 -1.60 -6.29 -5.31
CA ASN A 44 -2.14 -7.62 -4.99
C ASN A 44 -1.62 -8.19 -3.65
N HIS A 45 -0.57 -7.60 -3.07
CA HIS A 45 0.01 -7.99 -1.79
C HIS A 45 -0.97 -7.80 -0.62
N CYS A 46 -1.97 -6.92 -0.79
CA CYS A 46 -3.00 -6.63 0.21
C CYS A 46 -3.99 -7.78 0.41
N PHE A 47 -4.12 -8.70 -0.55
CA PHE A 47 -5.06 -9.83 -0.50
C PHE A 47 -4.42 -11.18 -0.87
N SER A 48 -3.09 -11.21 -1.03
CA SER A 48 -2.36 -12.42 -1.41
C SER A 48 -1.12 -12.64 -0.56
N ALA A 49 -0.73 -13.90 -0.42
CA ALA A 49 0.50 -14.35 0.20
C ALA A 49 1.55 -14.66 -0.88
N LYS A 50 2.82 -14.83 -0.50
CA LYS A 50 3.83 -15.33 -1.43
C LYS A 50 3.44 -16.76 -1.84
N TYR A 51 3.64 -17.13 -3.11
CA TYR A 51 3.36 -18.50 -3.52
C TYR A 51 4.18 -19.50 -2.69
N GLY A 52 3.51 -20.55 -2.20
CA GLY A 52 4.08 -21.55 -1.28
C GLY A 52 4.18 -21.13 0.20
N GLU A 53 3.83 -19.89 0.56
CA GLU A 53 3.73 -19.47 1.97
C GLU A 53 2.49 -20.05 2.66
N ILE A 54 1.41 -20.20 1.89
CA ILE A 54 0.17 -20.87 2.27
C ILE A 54 -0.18 -21.92 1.20
N PRO A 55 -1.02 -22.92 1.52
CA PRO A 55 -1.53 -23.85 0.51
C PRO A 55 -2.14 -23.11 -0.67
N HIS A 56 -1.87 -23.59 -1.88
CA HIS A 56 -2.50 -23.11 -3.11
C HIS A 56 -3.50 -24.19 -3.56
N PRO A 57 -4.82 -23.98 -3.34
CA PRO A 57 -5.84 -24.94 -3.75
C PRO A 57 -5.84 -25.15 -5.26
N ASP A 58 -6.11 -26.38 -5.70
CA ASP A 58 -6.28 -26.68 -7.12
C ASP A 58 -7.45 -25.87 -7.69
N GLY A 59 -7.20 -25.20 -8.83
CA GLY A 59 -8.19 -24.35 -9.49
C GLY A 59 -8.18 -22.88 -9.07
N ASP A 60 -7.43 -22.50 -8.03
CA ASP A 60 -7.21 -21.09 -7.70
C ASP A 60 -6.32 -20.40 -8.72
N ALA A 61 -6.56 -19.11 -8.96
CA ALA A 61 -5.72 -18.32 -9.86
C ALA A 61 -4.34 -18.07 -9.25
N VAL A 62 -3.29 -18.28 -10.03
CA VAL A 62 -1.95 -17.77 -9.70
C VAL A 62 -1.91 -16.27 -9.98
N LEU A 63 -1.64 -15.48 -8.95
CA LEU A 63 -1.57 -14.03 -9.04
C LEU A 63 -0.13 -13.60 -9.33
N TRP A 64 0.08 -12.75 -10.34
CA TRP A 64 1.41 -12.22 -10.68
C TRP A 64 1.58 -10.78 -10.19
N ASP A 65 2.65 -10.49 -9.45
CA ASP A 65 2.96 -9.13 -8.97
C ASP A 65 3.93 -8.33 -9.88
N GLY A 66 4.27 -8.89 -11.05
CA GLY A 66 5.30 -8.37 -11.94
C GLY A 66 6.65 -9.07 -11.82
N SER A 67 6.90 -9.74 -10.69
CA SER A 67 8.19 -10.40 -10.38
C SER A 67 8.06 -11.78 -9.74
N LYS A 68 6.99 -12.02 -8.99
CA LYS A 68 6.77 -13.21 -8.16
C LYS A 68 5.33 -13.67 -8.28
N MET A 69 5.17 -15.00 -8.23
CA MET A 69 3.88 -15.64 -8.11
C MET A 69 3.35 -15.49 -6.68
N ARG A 70 2.02 -15.42 -6.59
CA ARG A 70 1.28 -15.21 -5.35
C ARG A 70 0.03 -16.06 -5.30
N THR A 71 -0.37 -16.39 -4.08
CA THR A 71 -1.56 -17.18 -3.79
C THR A 71 -2.59 -16.30 -3.09
N PHE A 72 -3.86 -16.37 -3.52
CA PHE A 72 -4.95 -15.69 -2.82
C PHE A 72 -4.97 -16.08 -1.34
N CYS A 73 -5.07 -15.10 -0.45
CA CYS A 73 -5.01 -15.32 0.99
C CYS A 73 -6.31 -14.85 1.64
N PRO A 74 -7.22 -15.77 2.04
CA PRO A 74 -8.50 -15.41 2.63
C PRO A 74 -8.38 -14.46 3.84
N THR A 75 -7.39 -14.68 4.70
CA THR A 75 -7.14 -13.81 5.87
C THR A 75 -6.79 -12.39 5.45
N ARG A 76 -5.85 -12.22 4.51
CA ARG A 76 -5.46 -10.88 4.03
C ARG A 76 -6.61 -10.22 3.27
N TYR A 77 -7.32 -10.99 2.44
CA TYR A 77 -8.52 -10.52 1.76
C TYR A 77 -9.58 -10.00 2.72
N GLY A 78 -9.93 -10.75 3.77
CA GLY A 78 -10.87 -10.30 4.79
C GLY A 78 -10.45 -9.00 5.47
N LEU A 79 -9.17 -8.89 5.84
CA LEU A 79 -8.60 -7.66 6.43
C LEU A 79 -8.55 -6.49 5.43
N SER A 80 -8.46 -6.77 4.12
CA SER A 80 -8.35 -5.76 3.08
C SER A 80 -9.59 -4.88 2.95
N HIS A 81 -10.77 -5.37 3.36
CA HIS A 81 -12.02 -4.59 3.35
C HIS A 81 -11.95 -3.32 4.21
N ASN A 82 -11.16 -3.35 5.29
CA ASN A 82 -10.99 -2.18 6.17
C ASN A 82 -9.86 -1.25 5.69
N LEU A 83 -9.03 -1.65 4.72
CA LEU A 83 -7.89 -0.85 4.28
C LEU A 83 -8.28 0.55 3.79
N PRO A 84 -9.33 0.75 2.96
CA PRO A 84 -9.71 2.08 2.54
C PRO A 84 -9.95 3.03 3.71
N ASP A 85 -10.62 2.57 4.76
CA ASP A 85 -10.92 3.38 5.95
C ASP A 85 -9.68 3.61 6.82
N VAL A 86 -8.82 2.59 6.96
CA VAL A 86 -7.52 2.76 7.62
C VAL A 86 -6.68 3.83 6.90
N ILE A 87 -6.60 3.79 5.57
CA ILE A 87 -5.89 4.79 4.76
C ILE A 87 -6.51 6.19 4.91
N ARG A 88 -7.85 6.28 4.95
CA ARG A 88 -8.55 7.56 5.20
C ARG A 88 -8.23 8.17 6.55
N SER A 89 -7.92 7.35 7.56
CA SER A 89 -7.54 7.80 8.90
C SER A 89 -6.08 8.23 9.03
N LEU A 90 -5.21 7.85 8.08
CA LEU A 90 -3.77 8.10 8.17
C LEU A 90 -3.35 9.57 8.35
N PRO A 91 -4.07 10.60 7.84
CA PRO A 91 -3.70 12.00 8.09
C PRO A 91 -3.51 12.32 9.58
N ASP A 92 -4.23 11.64 10.47
CA ASP A 92 -4.15 11.84 11.92
C ASP A 92 -3.16 10.89 12.61
N LYS A 93 -2.41 10.10 11.84
CA LYS A 93 -1.52 9.04 12.35
C LYS A 93 -0.05 9.35 12.10
N LYS A 94 0.78 8.59 12.81
CA LYS A 94 2.23 8.54 12.59
C LYS A 94 2.62 7.24 11.92
N VAL A 95 3.63 7.32 11.07
CA VAL A 95 4.27 6.20 10.37
C VAL A 95 5.77 6.17 10.69
N ILE A 96 6.40 5.02 10.53
CA ILE A 96 7.84 4.83 10.75
C ILE A 96 8.49 4.24 9.49
N LEU A 97 9.76 4.52 9.25
CA LEU A 97 10.44 4.01 8.06
C LEU A 97 10.88 2.56 8.27
N ALA A 98 10.69 1.71 7.27
CA ALA A 98 11.28 0.37 7.22
C ALA A 98 12.80 0.46 7.12
N ALA A 99 13.54 -0.53 7.65
CA ALA A 99 15.00 -0.52 7.66
C ALA A 99 15.66 -0.46 6.27
N HIS A 100 14.95 -0.84 5.20
CA HIS A 100 15.40 -0.72 3.81
C HIS A 100 15.12 0.68 3.19
N GLU A 101 14.67 1.66 3.98
CA GLU A 101 14.58 3.10 3.66
C GLU A 101 13.70 3.54 2.48
N THR A 102 12.83 2.67 1.95
CA THR A 102 11.95 3.01 0.80
C THR A 102 10.46 2.94 1.11
N THR A 103 10.10 2.45 2.29
CA THR A 103 8.73 2.05 2.63
C THR A 103 8.40 2.53 4.03
N TRP A 104 7.25 3.19 4.18
CA TRP A 104 6.69 3.62 5.46
C TRP A 104 5.80 2.53 6.01
N ILE A 105 5.78 2.38 7.33
CA ILE A 105 5.00 1.38 8.05
C ILE A 105 4.02 2.10 8.96
N TYR A 106 2.75 1.71 8.86
CA TYR A 106 1.73 1.99 9.85
C TYR A 106 1.33 0.66 10.52
N THR A 107 1.22 0.65 11.84
CA THR A 107 0.80 -0.53 12.60
C THR A 107 -0.43 -0.18 13.42
N LEU A 108 -1.46 -1.02 13.34
CA LEU A 108 -2.63 -0.99 14.22
C LEU A 108 -2.83 -2.38 14.84
N THR A 109 -3.59 -2.44 15.93
CA THR A 109 -4.01 -3.71 16.52
C THR A 109 -5.34 -4.12 15.92
N ILE A 110 -5.47 -5.39 15.56
CA ILE A 110 -6.71 -6.02 15.09
C ILE A 110 -7.08 -7.16 16.04
N GLU A 111 -8.36 -7.57 16.04
CA GLU A 111 -8.86 -8.61 16.93
C GLU A 111 -8.82 -10.01 16.30
N ASN A 112 -8.91 -10.11 14.97
CA ASN A 112 -9.01 -11.38 14.25
C ASN A 112 -8.18 -11.35 12.96
N PRO A 113 -7.00 -12.00 12.92
CA PRO A 113 -6.29 -12.60 14.06
C PRO A 113 -5.85 -11.53 15.06
N SER A 114 -5.87 -11.83 16.36
CA SER A 114 -5.50 -10.85 17.38
C SER A 114 -4.02 -10.49 17.28
N GLY A 115 -3.70 -9.20 17.18
CA GLY A 115 -2.32 -8.72 17.20
C GLY A 115 -2.04 -7.55 16.25
N PRO A 116 -0.76 -7.26 15.99
CA PRO A 116 -0.36 -6.19 15.09
C PRO A 116 -0.75 -6.49 13.63
N TYR A 117 -1.27 -5.49 12.95
CA TYR A 117 -1.51 -5.46 11.51
C TYR A 117 -0.63 -4.38 10.90
N HIS A 118 0.26 -4.77 9.99
CA HIS A 118 1.24 -3.87 9.40
C HIS A 118 0.84 -3.50 7.98
N LEU A 119 0.76 -2.19 7.72
CA LEU A 119 0.59 -1.63 6.39
C LEU A 119 1.93 -1.06 5.91
N PHE A 120 2.31 -1.43 4.70
CA PHE A 120 3.52 -0.97 4.03
C PHE A 120 3.14 -0.01 2.93
N LEU A 121 3.67 1.21 2.99
CA LEU A 121 3.25 2.33 2.16
C LEU A 121 4.45 2.91 1.42
N THR A 122 4.33 3.10 0.11
CA THR A 122 5.21 3.99 -0.64
C THR A 122 4.50 5.33 -0.84
N VAL A 123 5.15 6.41 -0.42
CA VAL A 123 4.66 7.78 -0.61
C VAL A 123 5.67 8.52 -1.48
N LYS A 124 5.24 8.94 -2.68
CA LYS A 124 6.13 9.58 -3.64
C LYS A 124 5.43 10.72 -4.39
N ARG A 125 6.21 11.65 -4.93
CA ARG A 125 5.67 12.68 -5.82
C ARG A 125 5.10 12.06 -7.08
N SER A 126 3.95 12.54 -7.51
CA SER A 126 3.37 12.12 -8.79
C SER A 126 4.29 12.52 -9.97
N PRO A 127 4.37 11.70 -11.03
CA PRO A 127 5.03 12.04 -12.29
C PRO A 127 4.49 13.36 -12.87
N LYS A 128 5.32 14.09 -13.62
CA LYS A 128 5.00 15.45 -14.09
C LYS A 128 3.69 15.48 -14.90
N GLU A 129 3.44 14.43 -15.66
CA GLU A 129 2.31 14.24 -16.56
C GLU A 129 0.98 14.15 -15.81
N LYS A 130 1.01 13.68 -14.56
CA LYS A 130 -0.18 13.49 -13.72
C LYS A 130 -0.43 14.65 -12.74
N ARG A 131 0.51 15.61 -12.62
CA ARG A 131 0.46 16.67 -11.59
C ARG A 131 -0.74 17.61 -11.70
N ASN A 132 -1.37 17.67 -12.86
CA ASN A 132 -2.56 18.50 -13.05
C ASN A 132 -3.77 17.95 -12.27
N TRP A 133 -3.82 16.65 -11.98
CA TRP A 133 -4.93 16.01 -11.25
C TRP A 133 -4.51 15.27 -9.96
N GLN A 134 -3.22 14.95 -9.75
CA GLN A 134 -2.71 14.33 -8.52
C GLN A 134 -1.32 14.88 -8.13
N ASP A 135 -1.12 15.21 -6.86
CA ASP A 135 0.14 15.79 -6.37
C ASP A 135 1.12 14.69 -5.92
N ILE A 136 0.62 13.65 -5.25
CA ILE A 136 1.41 12.52 -4.72
C ILE A 136 0.72 11.17 -4.98
N ASP A 137 1.51 10.11 -5.06
CA ASP A 137 1.05 8.72 -5.05
C ASP A 137 1.23 8.16 -3.63
N VAL A 138 0.20 7.49 -3.13
CA VAL A 138 0.22 6.65 -1.93
C VAL A 138 -0.09 5.23 -2.38
N ILE A 139 0.91 4.36 -2.37
CA ILE A 139 0.77 2.97 -2.80
C ILE A 139 0.79 2.11 -1.54
N VAL A 140 -0.29 1.36 -1.30
CA VAL A 140 -0.33 0.31 -0.29
C VAL A 140 0.34 -0.91 -0.87
N GLU A 141 1.65 -1.00 -0.63
CA GLU A 141 2.54 -2.01 -1.18
C GLU A 141 2.22 -3.39 -0.62
N SER A 142 1.76 -3.49 0.63
CA SER A 142 1.35 -4.74 1.29
C SER A 142 0.62 -4.43 2.60
N ALA A 143 -0.23 -5.35 3.03
CA ALA A 143 -0.82 -5.32 4.37
C ALA A 143 -1.02 -6.75 4.89
N TYR A 144 -0.53 -7.05 6.10
CA TYR A 144 -0.66 -8.38 6.68
C TYR A 144 -0.56 -8.38 8.22
N PRO A 145 -1.25 -9.32 8.89
CA PRO A 145 -1.12 -9.52 10.32
C PRO A 145 0.27 -10.06 10.65
N GLU A 146 0.85 -9.64 11.76
CA GLU A 146 2.13 -10.16 12.24
C GLU A 146 2.02 -11.67 12.49
N THR A 147 2.91 -12.45 11.87
CA THR A 147 2.91 -13.92 12.02
C THR A 147 4.10 -14.47 12.80
N ARG A 148 5.20 -13.72 12.87
CA ARG A 148 6.41 -14.13 13.61
C ARG A 148 7.12 -12.96 14.28
N ASN A 149 7.59 -12.02 13.47
CA ASN A 149 8.39 -10.89 13.93
C ASN A 149 7.82 -9.60 13.37
N ALA A 150 7.85 -8.55 14.19
CA ALA A 150 7.62 -7.19 13.75
C ALA A 150 8.59 -6.80 12.62
N PRO A 151 8.16 -5.96 11.68
CA PRO A 151 9.05 -5.45 10.65
C PRO A 151 10.19 -4.62 11.27
N THR A 152 11.39 -4.79 10.76
CA THR A 152 12.53 -3.96 11.18
C THR A 152 12.34 -2.51 10.74
N THR A 153 12.42 -1.58 11.69
CA THR A 153 12.23 -0.14 11.46
C THR A 153 13.49 0.66 11.72
N THR A 154 13.57 1.86 11.16
CA THR A 154 14.64 2.84 11.40
C THR A 154 14.06 4.25 11.56
N GLY A 155 14.80 5.12 12.25
CA GLY A 155 14.41 6.51 12.48
C GLY A 155 13.29 6.66 13.51
N SER A 156 12.56 7.78 13.41
CA SER A 156 11.50 8.15 14.35
C SER A 156 10.11 8.04 13.72
N TRP A 157 9.09 7.93 14.59
CA TRP A 157 7.70 8.06 14.19
C TRP A 157 7.39 9.46 13.69
N ARG A 158 6.75 9.54 12.53
CA ARG A 158 6.51 10.79 11.81
C ARG A 158 5.05 10.95 11.41
N PRO A 159 4.45 12.14 11.58
CA PRO A 159 3.12 12.42 11.07
C PRO A 159 3.01 12.09 9.58
N PHE A 160 1.98 11.36 9.18
CA PHE A 160 1.79 10.96 7.79
C PHE A 160 1.66 12.17 6.84
N VAL A 161 0.98 13.22 7.28
CA VAL A 161 0.85 14.48 6.53
C VAL A 161 2.22 15.13 6.24
N LEU A 162 3.16 15.02 7.18
CA LEU A 162 4.53 15.53 7.00
C LEU A 162 5.29 14.70 5.96
N VAL A 163 5.14 13.37 6.00
CA VAL A 163 5.71 12.46 4.98
C VAL A 163 5.17 12.80 3.59
N CYS A 164 3.86 13.04 3.46
CA CYS A 164 3.23 13.45 2.21
C CYS A 164 3.79 14.78 1.67
N GLY A 165 3.95 15.79 2.55
CA GLY A 165 4.54 17.07 2.19
C GLY A 165 5.98 16.95 1.69
N GLU A 166 6.80 16.12 2.33
CA GLU A 166 8.17 15.86 1.89
C GLU A 166 8.25 15.10 0.57
N ALA A 167 7.37 14.10 0.39
CA ALA A 167 7.26 13.40 -0.87
C ALA A 167 6.93 14.38 -2.01
N TYR A 168 5.99 15.30 -1.81
CA TYR A 168 5.68 16.35 -2.78
C TYR A 168 6.88 17.26 -3.09
N LEU A 169 7.64 17.67 -2.08
CA LEU A 169 8.81 18.54 -2.24
C LEU A 169 10.02 17.81 -2.84
N SER A 170 10.07 16.48 -2.75
CA SER A 170 11.13 15.70 -3.35
C SER A 170 11.16 15.92 -4.87
N ASN A 171 12.34 16.25 -5.40
CA ASN A 171 12.54 16.20 -6.84
C ASN A 171 12.62 14.72 -7.25
N PRO A 172 11.89 14.25 -8.26
CA PRO A 172 12.20 12.95 -8.86
C PRO A 172 13.65 13.04 -9.31
N LYS A 173 14.56 12.31 -8.66
CA LYS A 173 15.98 12.30 -9.04
C LYS A 173 16.01 11.96 -10.53
N LYS A 174 16.54 12.85 -11.37
CA LYS A 174 16.82 12.53 -12.77
C LYS A 174 17.59 11.20 -12.76
N PRO A 175 17.21 10.20 -13.57
CA PRO A 175 17.96 8.96 -13.64
C PRO A 175 19.42 9.32 -13.94
N LYS A 176 20.35 8.90 -13.07
CA LYS A 176 21.78 9.02 -13.37
C LYS A 176 21.99 8.23 -14.66
N LYS A 177 22.30 8.91 -15.77
CA LYS A 177 22.79 8.25 -16.98
C LYS A 177 23.96 7.37 -16.55
N ARG A 178 23.82 6.04 -16.62
CA ARG A 178 24.96 5.13 -16.52
C ARG A 178 25.92 5.56 -17.63
N ARG A 179 27.09 6.08 -17.27
CA ARG A 179 28.18 6.22 -18.23
C ARG A 179 28.48 4.81 -18.73
N ARG A 180 28.27 4.61 -20.04
CA ARG A 180 28.77 3.44 -20.76
C ARG A 180 30.29 3.48 -20.76
#